data_AF-A0A9W6WYF0-F1
#
_entry.id   AF-A0A9W6WYF0-F1
#
_cell.length_a   1.000
_cell.length_b   1.000
_cell.length_c   1.000
_cell.angle_alpha   90.00
_cell.angle_beta   90.00
_cell.angle_gamma   90.00
#
_symmetry.space_group_name_H-M   'P 1'
#
loop_
_entity.id
_entity.type
_entity.pdbx_description
1 polymer ?
#
loop_
_entity_poly.entity_id
_entity_poly.type
_entity_poly.pdbx_seq_one_letter_code
_entity_poly.pdbx_strand_id
1 'polypeptide(L)'
;MENYISINGVPVIGNHKILQQLLREDLDFEGLAVSDFGEFGDTQPLSNSASIFLTGLSAHNIGNQCGDWSVGWHGHSGNTYFPNGISVKEGLQAIAGECITYFNGLHADGTYSEANLTAAKDFAREAEYTIAVIGEEPYAEKSRDIDDLAPPIGQIEYVKELASCTTRKSAAASSRWPRTRTT
;
A
#
# COMPACT_ATOMS: atom_id res chain seq x y z
N MET A 1 -6.76 -0.92 -13.43
CA MET A 1 -7.67 0.04 -12.79
C MET A 1 -8.76 0.33 -13.79
N GLU A 2 -9.98 -0.09 -13.46
CA GLU A 2 -11.17 0.27 -14.23
C GLU A 2 -11.65 1.68 -13.84
N ASN A 3 -12.78 2.15 -14.38
CA ASN A 3 -13.19 3.55 -14.29
C ASN A 3 -14.66 3.73 -13.91
N TYR A 4 -14.99 4.89 -13.33
CA TYR A 4 -16.34 5.26 -12.81
C TYR A 4 -17.52 5.18 -13.79
N ILE A 5 -17.27 4.94 -15.08
CA ILE A 5 -18.33 5.06 -16.08
C ILE A 5 -19.25 3.83 -16.05
N SER A 6 -20.46 4.03 -16.54
CA SER A 6 -21.38 2.93 -16.85
C SER A 6 -21.38 2.65 -18.35
N ILE A 7 -21.28 1.39 -18.73
CA ILE A 7 -21.42 0.96 -20.13
C ILE A 7 -22.82 0.37 -20.29
N ASN A 8 -23.64 1.00 -21.14
CA ASN A 8 -25.04 0.64 -21.35
C ASN A 8 -25.88 0.59 -20.05
N GLY A 9 -25.64 1.55 -19.15
CA GLY A 9 -26.35 1.66 -17.87
C GLY A 9 -25.87 0.71 -16.77
N VAL A 10 -24.81 -0.07 -17.02
CA VAL A 10 -24.20 -0.95 -16.02
C VAL A 10 -22.83 -0.40 -15.61
N PRO A 11 -22.61 -0.04 -14.33
CA PRO A 11 -21.31 0.41 -13.81
C PRO A 11 -20.22 -0.62 -14.11
N VAL A 12 -19.05 -0.17 -14.56
CA VAL A 12 -17.96 -1.07 -14.98
C VAL A 12 -17.51 -1.99 -13.84
N ILE A 13 -17.46 -1.50 -12.59
CA ILE A 13 -17.13 -2.29 -11.39
C ILE A 13 -18.03 -3.52 -11.18
N GLY A 14 -19.29 -3.45 -11.61
CA GLY A 14 -20.26 -4.54 -11.53
C GLY A 14 -20.52 -5.23 -12.88
N ASN A 15 -19.79 -4.88 -13.93
CA ASN A 15 -20.09 -5.31 -15.29
C ASN A 15 -19.39 -6.63 -15.64
N HIS A 16 -20.10 -7.73 -15.44
CA HIS A 16 -19.60 -9.09 -15.73
C HIS A 16 -19.09 -9.28 -17.17
N LYS A 17 -19.70 -8.60 -18.15
CA LYS A 17 -19.27 -8.71 -19.55
C LYS A 17 -17.88 -8.11 -19.77
N ILE A 18 -17.55 -7.07 -19.01
CA ILE A 18 -16.28 -6.35 -19.15
C ILE A 18 -15.22 -6.99 -18.26
N LEU A 19 -15.51 -7.19 -16.98
CA LEU A 19 -14.50 -7.62 -16.00
C LEU A 19 -14.27 -9.13 -15.96
N GLN A 20 -15.22 -9.95 -16.40
CA GLN A 20 -15.08 -11.41 -16.41
C GLN A 20 -14.97 -11.94 -17.84
N GLN A 21 -16.00 -11.75 -18.67
CA GLN A 21 -15.98 -12.30 -20.04
C GLN A 21 -14.86 -11.70 -20.88
N LEU A 22 -14.84 -10.37 -21.04
CA LEU A 22 -13.80 -9.76 -21.86
C LEU A 22 -12.42 -9.84 -21.21
N LEU A 23 -12.28 -9.38 -19.96
CA LEU A 23 -10.95 -9.26 -19.33
C LEU A 23 -10.34 -10.61 -18.93
N ARG A 24 -11.12 -11.52 -18.33
CA ARG A 24 -10.58 -12.79 -17.80
C ARG A 24 -10.68 -13.93 -18.79
N GLU A 25 -11.77 -14.04 -19.55
CA GLU A 25 -11.97 -15.16 -20.46
C GLU A 25 -11.40 -14.89 -21.85
N ASP A 26 -11.78 -13.78 -22.49
CA ASP A 26 -11.39 -13.50 -23.89
C ASP A 26 -9.94 -13.00 -24.00
N LEU A 27 -9.51 -12.16 -23.06
CA LEU A 27 -8.17 -11.57 -23.04
C LEU A 27 -7.16 -12.33 -22.18
N ASP A 28 -7.61 -13.35 -21.43
CA ASP A 28 -6.78 -14.19 -20.57
C ASP A 28 -5.88 -13.37 -19.60
N PHE A 29 -6.38 -12.24 -19.11
CA PHE A 29 -5.62 -11.37 -18.22
C PHE A 29 -5.59 -11.98 -16.80
N GLU A 30 -4.44 -12.53 -16.41
CA GLU A 30 -4.23 -13.10 -15.07
C GLU A 30 -3.78 -12.07 -14.01
N GLY A 31 -3.56 -10.82 -14.41
CA GLY A 31 -3.08 -9.76 -13.52
C GLY A 31 -4.12 -9.27 -12.50
N LEU A 32 -3.67 -8.43 -11.57
CA LEU A 32 -4.55 -7.81 -10.57
C LEU A 32 -5.39 -6.69 -11.21
N ALA A 33 -6.70 -6.76 -11.04
CA ALA A 33 -7.60 -5.63 -11.29
C ALA A 33 -7.84 -4.91 -9.95
N VAL A 34 -7.83 -3.58 -9.96
CA VAL A 34 -7.90 -2.73 -8.77
C VAL A 34 -9.00 -1.72 -8.99
N SER A 35 -9.91 -1.60 -8.02
CA SER A 35 -11.04 -0.71 -8.16
C SER A 35 -10.65 0.76 -8.17
N ASP A 36 -11.44 1.63 -8.81
CA ASP A 36 -11.35 3.07 -8.55
C ASP A 36 -11.90 3.43 -7.15
N PHE A 37 -11.65 4.65 -6.68
CA PHE A 37 -11.90 5.08 -5.30
C PHE A 37 -13.41 5.17 -4.98
N GLY A 38 -13.85 4.38 -3.99
CA GLY A 38 -15.22 4.46 -3.46
C GLY A 38 -16.30 3.74 -4.27
N GLU A 39 -15.94 2.91 -5.25
CA GLU A 39 -16.92 2.17 -6.07
C GLU A 39 -17.60 1.00 -5.34
N PHE A 40 -16.98 0.50 -4.27
CA PHE A 40 -17.64 -0.39 -3.32
C PHE A 40 -18.31 0.43 -2.22
N GLY A 41 -19.53 0.91 -2.48
CA GLY A 41 -20.41 1.47 -1.46
C GLY A 41 -20.80 0.41 -0.43
N ASP A 42 -19.92 0.14 0.54
CA ASP A 42 -20.11 -0.50 1.87
C ASP A 42 -18.85 -1.19 2.40
N THR A 43 -17.64 -0.84 1.96
CA THR A 43 -16.50 -0.97 2.88
C THR A 43 -16.68 0.09 3.95
N GLN A 44 -17.38 -0.32 5.01
CA GLN A 44 -17.64 0.43 6.23
C GLN A 44 -16.44 1.35 6.50
N PRO A 45 -16.61 2.70 6.56
CA PRO A 45 -15.55 3.54 7.06
C PRO A 45 -15.12 2.92 8.38
N LEU A 46 -13.80 2.69 8.54
CA LEU A 46 -13.22 2.26 9.81
C LEU A 46 -13.99 3.02 10.88
N SER A 47 -14.67 2.29 11.77
CA SER A 47 -15.55 2.94 12.74
C SER A 47 -14.78 4.11 13.33
N ASN A 48 -15.42 5.28 13.52
CA ASN A 48 -14.76 6.53 13.97
C ASN A 48 -14.06 6.42 15.35
N SER A 49 -13.84 5.20 15.86
CA SER A 49 -13.19 4.86 17.12
C SER A 49 -12.25 3.65 17.02
N ALA A 50 -12.08 3.03 15.84
CA ALA A 50 -11.18 1.90 15.68
C ALA A 50 -9.71 2.34 15.79
N SER A 51 -8.94 1.68 16.65
CA SER A 51 -7.50 1.93 16.76
C SER A 51 -6.76 1.34 15.55
N ILE A 52 -5.94 2.17 14.91
CA ILE A 52 -5.20 1.81 13.69
C ILE A 52 -3.71 1.93 13.98
N PHE A 53 -2.98 0.85 13.75
CA PHE A 53 -1.52 0.88 13.69
C PHE A 53 -1.07 1.05 12.24
N LEU A 54 -0.35 2.14 11.96
CA LEU A 54 0.23 2.43 10.66
C LEU A 54 1.75 2.26 10.70
N THR A 55 2.29 1.48 9.76
CA THR A 55 3.72 1.21 9.64
C THR A 55 4.18 1.12 8.19
N GLY A 56 5.49 0.98 7.99
CA GLY A 56 6.11 0.74 6.69
C GLY A 56 6.82 1.97 6.13
N LEU A 57 7.85 1.72 5.32
CA LEU A 57 8.80 2.73 4.84
C LEU A 57 8.15 3.89 4.06
N SER A 58 6.99 3.65 3.44
CA SER A 58 6.32 4.63 2.59
C SER A 58 5.12 5.31 3.27
N ALA A 59 4.76 4.89 4.49
CA ALA A 59 3.59 5.39 5.19
C ALA A 59 3.66 6.91 5.46
N HIS A 60 4.84 7.45 5.73
CA HIS A 60 5.05 8.89 5.92
C HIS A 60 6.20 9.43 5.06
N ASN A 61 6.26 8.98 3.80
CA ASN A 61 7.27 9.39 2.84
C ASN A 61 6.61 9.72 1.50
N ILE A 62 6.38 11.01 1.26
CA ILE A 62 5.72 11.52 0.03
C ILE A 62 6.58 11.22 -1.20
N GLY A 63 7.89 11.37 -1.06
CA GLY A 63 8.85 11.01 -2.09
C GLY A 63 8.71 9.59 -2.63
N ASN A 64 8.61 8.61 -1.72
CA ASN A 64 8.39 7.23 -2.11
C ASN A 64 7.00 7.00 -2.73
N GLN A 65 5.99 7.80 -2.36
CA GLN A 65 4.64 7.72 -2.94
C GLN A 65 4.59 8.30 -4.35
N CYS A 66 5.33 9.38 -4.62
CA CYS A 66 5.43 9.98 -5.95
C CYS A 66 6.32 9.14 -6.89
N GLY A 67 7.39 8.56 -6.35
CA GLY A 67 8.38 7.83 -7.13
C GLY A 67 9.33 8.76 -7.88
N ASP A 68 9.93 8.24 -8.94
CA ASP A 68 10.82 9.01 -9.82
C ASP A 68 10.06 10.06 -10.65
N TRP A 69 10.79 10.81 -11.48
CA TRP A 69 10.26 11.91 -12.31
C TRP A 69 9.46 12.97 -11.53
N SER A 70 9.64 13.00 -10.21
CA SER A 70 8.93 13.87 -9.28
C SER A 70 9.94 14.78 -8.60
N VAL A 71 9.90 16.08 -8.94
CA VAL A 71 10.91 17.11 -8.61
C VAL A 71 12.28 16.87 -9.28
N GLY A 72 12.74 15.63 -9.38
CA GLY A 72 13.98 15.24 -10.05
C GLY A 72 13.80 13.97 -10.87
N TRP A 73 14.78 13.70 -11.76
CA TRP A 73 14.77 12.53 -12.64
C TRP A 73 14.62 11.22 -11.88
N HIS A 74 15.50 10.94 -10.93
CA HIS A 74 15.39 9.76 -10.04
C HIS A 74 14.35 9.91 -8.93
N GLY A 75 13.65 11.05 -8.85
CA GLY A 75 12.83 11.41 -7.70
C GLY A 75 13.64 11.75 -6.45
N HIS A 76 12.93 12.00 -5.36
CA HIS A 76 13.52 12.28 -4.05
C HIS A 76 12.75 11.52 -3.00
N SER A 77 13.43 10.80 -2.10
CA SER A 77 12.81 10.22 -0.91
C SER A 77 12.63 11.29 0.17
N GLY A 78 11.64 11.11 1.03
CA GLY A 78 11.29 12.01 2.13
C GLY A 78 10.31 13.11 1.72
N ASN A 79 10.05 14.03 2.65
CA ASN A 79 8.97 15.02 2.51
C ASN A 79 9.48 16.42 2.15
N THR A 80 10.79 16.67 2.27
CA THR A 80 11.40 18.01 2.10
C THR A 80 11.09 18.65 0.75
N TYR A 81 11.06 17.87 -0.32
CA TYR A 81 10.82 18.36 -1.68
C TYR A 81 9.33 18.44 -2.04
N PHE A 82 8.44 18.05 -1.12
CA PHE A 82 7.00 17.99 -1.34
C PHE A 82 6.26 18.80 -0.27
N PRO A 83 6.48 20.12 -0.19
CA PRO A 83 6.00 20.96 0.93
C PRO A 83 4.47 21.03 1.04
N ASN A 84 3.75 20.70 -0.04
CA ASN A 84 2.29 20.66 -0.08
C ASN A 84 1.75 19.24 -0.29
N GLY A 85 2.62 18.23 -0.28
CA GLY A 85 2.20 16.84 -0.42
C GLY A 85 1.56 16.33 0.86
N ILE A 86 0.64 15.38 0.73
CA ILE A 86 -0.02 14.72 1.85
C ILE A 86 0.38 13.25 1.79
N SER A 87 1.12 12.80 2.80
CA SER A 87 1.47 11.38 2.93
C SER A 87 0.27 10.54 3.35
N VAL A 88 0.34 9.22 3.14
CA VAL A 88 -0.66 8.25 3.66
C VAL A 88 -0.94 8.48 5.16
N LYS A 89 0.09 8.67 5.97
CA LYS A 89 -0.05 8.99 7.40
C LYS A 89 -0.87 10.26 7.61
N GLU A 90 -0.53 11.36 6.95
CA GLU A 90 -1.24 12.63 7.13
C GLU A 90 -2.69 12.56 6.65
N GLY A 91 -2.93 11.90 5.51
CA GLY A 91 -4.28 11.68 5.00
C GLY A 91 -5.12 10.81 5.94
N LEU A 92 -4.55 9.72 6.46
CA LEU A 92 -5.22 8.87 7.45
C LEU A 92 -5.48 9.65 8.75
N GLN A 93 -4.52 10.44 9.24
CA GLN A 93 -4.69 11.29 10.42
C GLN A 93 -5.79 12.34 10.23
N ALA A 94 -5.96 12.88 9.02
CA ALA A 94 -7.05 13.80 8.72
C ALA A 94 -8.44 13.14 8.81
N ILE A 95 -8.53 11.82 8.61
CA ILE A 95 -9.79 11.06 8.61
C ILE A 95 -10.07 10.45 9.99
N ALA A 96 -9.09 9.75 10.57
CA ALA A 96 -9.26 8.98 11.80
C ALA A 96 -8.69 9.68 13.06
N GLY A 97 -8.08 10.85 12.92
CA GLY A 97 -7.61 11.67 14.04
C GLY A 97 -6.58 10.96 14.93
N GLU A 98 -6.82 11.00 16.24
CA GLU A 98 -5.94 10.44 17.27
C GLU A 98 -5.99 8.91 17.36
N CYS A 99 -6.87 8.24 16.61
CA CYS A 99 -6.96 6.78 16.60
C CYS A 99 -5.79 6.09 15.88
N ILE A 100 -4.83 6.85 15.33
CA ILE A 100 -3.68 6.31 14.58
C ILE A 100 -2.41 6.36 15.42
N THR A 101 -1.85 5.18 15.65
CA THR A 101 -0.47 5.01 16.12
C THR A 101 0.43 4.79 14.91
N TYR A 102 1.50 5.57 14.79
CA TYR A 102 2.47 5.45 13.70
C TYR A 102 3.86 5.05 14.23
N PHE A 103 4.43 4.01 13.63
CA PHE A 103 5.83 3.63 13.83
C PHE A 103 6.37 3.01 12.55
N ASN A 104 7.56 3.42 12.10
CA ASN A 104 8.28 2.72 11.06
C ASN A 104 9.62 2.21 11.58
N GLY A 105 9.85 0.91 11.41
CA GLY A 105 11.12 0.25 11.71
C GLY A 105 11.68 -0.55 10.54
N LEU A 106 11.01 -0.52 9.39
CA LEU A 106 11.33 -1.25 8.16
C LEU A 106 12.06 -0.32 7.18
N HIS A 107 13.16 -0.81 6.62
CA HIS A 107 13.91 -0.15 5.56
C HIS A 107 13.53 -0.68 4.17
N ALA A 108 13.90 0.07 3.13
CA ALA A 108 13.58 -0.27 1.75
C ALA A 108 14.20 -1.59 1.29
N ASP A 109 15.36 -1.96 1.83
CA ASP A 109 16.02 -3.24 1.58
C ASP A 109 15.41 -4.42 2.36
N GLY A 110 14.35 -4.17 3.14
CA GLY A 110 13.69 -5.16 3.99
C GLY A 110 14.34 -5.33 5.36
N THR A 111 15.43 -4.63 5.66
CA THR A 111 16.07 -4.76 6.98
C THR A 111 15.25 -4.06 8.07
N TYR A 112 15.32 -4.61 9.28
CA TYR A 112 14.79 -4.06 10.52
C TYR A 112 15.56 -4.66 11.70
N SER A 113 15.63 -3.97 12.83
CA SER A 113 16.20 -4.52 14.05
C SER A 113 15.18 -5.36 14.81
N GLU A 114 15.65 -6.29 15.65
CA GLU A 114 14.78 -7.07 16.54
C GLU A 114 13.95 -6.17 17.48
N ALA A 115 14.54 -5.06 17.95
CA ALA A 115 13.85 -4.07 18.76
C ALA A 115 12.73 -3.38 17.98
N ASN A 116 12.97 -3.04 16.70
CA ASN A 116 11.96 -2.43 15.83
C ASN A 116 10.83 -3.41 15.53
N LEU A 117 11.14 -4.68 15.28
CA LEU A 117 10.12 -5.71 15.05
C LEU A 117 9.28 -5.92 16.30
N THR A 118 9.91 -6.00 17.48
CA THR A 118 9.23 -6.16 18.77
C THR A 118 8.26 -5.00 19.01
N ALA A 119 8.73 -3.76 18.89
CA ALA A 119 7.90 -2.56 19.06
C ALA A 119 6.71 -2.55 18.08
N ALA A 120 6.95 -2.87 16.80
CA ALA A 120 5.89 -2.93 15.81
C ALA A 120 4.85 -4.01 16.10
N LYS A 121 5.27 -5.18 16.60
CA LYS A 121 4.36 -6.25 17.02
C LYS A 121 3.53 -5.86 18.23
N ASP A 122 4.10 -5.10 19.18
CA ASP A 122 3.36 -4.60 20.34
C ASP A 122 2.26 -3.61 19.92
N PHE A 123 2.59 -2.63 19.06
CA PHE A 123 1.60 -1.72 18.50
C PHE A 123 0.52 -2.45 17.68
N ALA A 124 0.89 -3.48 16.90
CA ALA A 124 -0.06 -4.26 16.12
C ALA A 124 -1.02 -5.09 16.98
N ARG A 125 -0.63 -5.50 18.20
CA ARG A 125 -1.51 -6.22 19.13
C ARG A 125 -2.51 -5.30 19.83
N GLU A 126 -2.11 -4.05 20.07
CA GLU A 126 -2.96 -3.03 20.70
C GLU A 126 -3.97 -2.42 19.71
N ALA A 127 -3.65 -2.43 18.42
CA ALA A 127 -4.54 -1.94 17.38
C ALA A 127 -5.59 -2.95 16.93
N GLU A 128 -6.76 -2.43 16.54
CA GLU A 128 -7.80 -3.23 15.88
C GLU A 128 -7.39 -3.57 14.45
N TYR A 129 -6.81 -2.58 13.74
CA TYR A 129 -6.35 -2.70 12.36
C TYR A 129 -4.86 -2.36 12.24
N THR A 130 -4.14 -3.15 11.45
CA THR A 130 -2.74 -2.85 11.08
C THR A 130 -2.65 -2.57 9.58
N ILE A 131 -2.09 -1.42 9.23
CA ILE A 131 -1.82 -0.99 7.86
C ILE A 131 -0.31 -0.91 7.66
N ALA A 132 0.23 -1.71 6.75
CA ALA A 132 1.64 -1.68 6.38
C ALA A 132 1.81 -1.10 4.97
N VAL A 133 2.47 0.05 4.86
CA VAL A 133 2.75 0.72 3.58
C VAL A 133 4.19 0.43 3.17
N ILE A 134 4.33 -0.61 2.35
CA ILE A 134 5.62 -1.14 1.89
C ILE A 134 5.88 -0.72 0.44
N GLY A 135 7.07 -1.00 -0.08
CA GLY A 135 7.43 -0.61 -1.44
C GLY A 135 8.90 -0.28 -1.58
N GLU A 136 9.19 0.64 -2.49
CA GLU A 136 10.55 0.97 -2.89
C GLU A 136 10.85 2.46 -2.73
N GLU A 137 12.13 2.77 -2.65
CA GLU A 137 12.61 4.13 -2.87
C GLU A 137 12.49 4.52 -4.35
N PRO A 138 12.38 5.82 -4.66
CA PRO A 138 12.30 6.28 -6.04
C PRO A 138 13.60 5.98 -6.81
N TYR A 139 13.45 5.53 -8.05
CA TYR A 139 14.54 5.29 -9.01
C TYR A 139 14.01 5.47 -10.43
N ALA A 140 14.89 5.89 -11.35
CA ALA A 140 14.53 6.08 -12.76
C ALA A 140 15.40 5.24 -13.69
N GLU A 141 14.74 4.76 -14.76
CA GLU A 141 15.34 4.06 -15.89
C GLU A 141 16.24 2.88 -15.45
N LYS A 142 17.33 2.65 -16.19
CA LYS A 142 18.19 1.47 -16.06
C LYS A 142 18.94 1.36 -14.74
N SER A 143 18.93 2.41 -13.92
CA SER A 143 19.73 2.51 -12.70
C SER A 143 19.36 1.50 -11.62
N ARG A 144 18.15 0.92 -11.69
CA ARG A 144 17.66 -0.14 -10.80
C ARG A 144 16.83 -1.18 -11.56
N ASP A 145 17.27 -1.56 -12.75
CA ASP A 145 16.73 -2.77 -13.37
C ASP A 145 16.98 -3.95 -12.41
N ILE A 146 15.92 -4.68 -12.09
CA ILE A 146 15.95 -5.85 -11.19
C ILE A 146 15.51 -7.08 -11.98
N ASP A 147 16.19 -8.19 -11.73
CA ASP A 147 15.87 -9.49 -12.35
C ASP A 147 14.79 -10.26 -11.57
N ASP A 148 14.36 -9.73 -10.41
CA ASP A 148 13.35 -10.33 -9.54
C ASP A 148 12.25 -9.34 -9.15
N LEU A 149 11.01 -9.71 -9.42
CA LEU A 149 9.82 -8.93 -9.08
C LEU A 149 9.36 -9.17 -7.64
N ALA A 150 9.96 -10.10 -6.89
CA ALA A 150 9.66 -10.25 -5.48
C ALA A 150 10.04 -8.98 -4.69
N PRO A 151 9.20 -8.50 -3.75
CA PRO A 151 9.65 -7.54 -2.76
C PRO A 151 10.83 -8.10 -1.96
N PRO A 152 11.71 -7.24 -1.41
CA PRO A 152 12.76 -7.71 -0.51
C PRO A 152 12.17 -8.58 0.60
N ILE A 153 12.78 -9.74 0.84
CA ILE A 153 12.20 -10.79 1.70
C ILE A 153 11.84 -10.27 3.09
N GLY A 154 12.65 -9.37 3.65
CA GLY A 154 12.37 -8.77 4.94
C GLY A 154 11.10 -7.92 4.97
N GLN A 155 10.71 -7.26 3.88
CA GLN A 155 9.40 -6.58 3.82
C GLN A 155 8.24 -7.59 3.91
N ILE A 156 8.38 -8.75 3.26
CA ILE A 156 7.39 -9.83 3.29
C ILE A 156 7.31 -10.44 4.70
N GLU A 157 8.47 -10.74 5.30
CA GLU A 157 8.55 -11.30 6.65
C GLU A 157 7.99 -10.33 7.69
N TYR A 158 8.32 -9.05 7.60
CA TYR A 158 7.77 -8.00 8.46
C TYR A 158 6.24 -7.98 8.43
N VAL A 159 5.63 -7.98 7.23
CA VAL A 159 4.16 -8.00 7.11
C VAL A 159 3.57 -9.29 7.66
N LYS A 160 4.21 -10.45 7.43
CA LYS A 160 3.75 -11.75 7.97
C LYS A 160 3.79 -11.76 9.50
N GLU A 161 4.87 -11.26 10.09
CA GLU A 161 5.02 -11.16 11.54
C GLU A 161 3.92 -10.28 12.16
N LEU A 162 3.62 -9.12 11.56
CA LEU A 162 2.54 -8.26 12.03
C LEU A 162 1.16 -8.88 11.83
N ALA A 163 0.93 -9.55 10.70
CA ALA A 163 -0.33 -10.24 10.43
C ALA A 163 -0.58 -11.37 11.44
N SER A 164 0.47 -12.07 11.90
CA SER A 164 0.36 -13.12 12.91
C SER A 164 -0.07 -12.60 14.30
N CYS A 165 0.08 -11.30 14.55
CA CYS A 165 -0.19 -10.66 15.83
C CYS A 165 -1.43 -9.75 15.84
N THR A 166 -1.98 -9.41 14.67
CA THR A 166 -3.09 -8.45 14.53
C THR A 166 -4.44 -9.10 14.87
N THR A 167 -5.30 -8.36 15.57
CA THR A 167 -6.57 -8.88 16.10
C THR A 167 -7.69 -8.97 15.05
N ARG A 168 -7.81 -8.00 14.12
CA ARG A 168 -8.83 -8.01 13.04
C ARG A 168 -8.31 -7.40 11.72
N LYS A 169 -7.72 -8.26 10.88
CA LYS A 169 -7.30 -8.02 9.47
C LYS A 169 -6.12 -7.03 9.29
N SER A 170 -5.20 -7.41 8.39
CA SER A 170 -4.06 -6.61 7.97
C SER A 170 -4.20 -6.22 6.49
N ALA A 171 -3.86 -4.98 6.16
CA ALA A 171 -3.80 -4.49 4.78
C ALA A 171 -2.36 -4.06 4.46
N ALA A 172 -1.81 -4.60 3.38
CA ALA A 172 -0.51 -4.17 2.84
C ALA A 172 -0.74 -3.43 1.52
N ALA A 173 -0.30 -2.19 1.44
CA ALA A 173 -0.23 -1.44 0.18
C ALA A 173 1.23 -1.49 -0.29
N SER A 174 1.46 -1.93 -1.53
CA SER A 174 2.81 -2.01 -2.14
C SER A 174 2.90 -1.22 -3.45
N SER A 175 4.14 -0.97 -3.85
CA SER A 175 4.64 0.03 -4.79
C SER A 175 4.21 -0.11 -6.27
N ARG A 176 4.57 0.93 -7.03
CA ARG A 176 4.37 1.21 -8.47
C ARG A 176 4.27 0.03 -9.45
N TRP A 177 5.06 -1.03 -9.30
CA TRP A 177 5.07 -2.18 -10.21
C TRP A 177 4.42 -3.40 -9.57
N PRO A 178 3.69 -4.25 -10.33
CA PRO A 178 3.14 -5.49 -9.80
C PRO A 178 4.25 -6.35 -9.22
N ARG A 179 4.16 -6.61 -7.91
CA ARG A 179 5.10 -7.47 -7.19
C ARG A 179 4.51 -8.88 -7.13
N THR A 180 5.22 -9.85 -7.68
CA THR A 180 4.79 -11.26 -7.69
C THR A 180 5.46 -12.04 -6.57
N ARG A 181 4.75 -13.02 -6.02
CA ARG A 181 5.35 -14.03 -5.15
C ARG A 181 5.94 -15.14 -6.02
N THR A 182 7.25 -15.21 -6.13
CA THR A 182 7.93 -16.44 -6.54
C THR A 182 7.89 -17.42 -5.37
N THR A 183 7.63 -18.69 -5.70
CA THR A 183 7.24 -19.80 -4.80
C THR A 183 8.14 -20.00 -3.59
#